data_AF-A0A354WJ50-F1
#
_entry.id   AF-A0A354WJ50-F1
#
_cell.length_a   1.000
_cell.length_b   1.000
_cell.length_c   1.000
_cell.angle_alpha   90.00
_cell.angle_beta   90.00
_cell.angle_gamma   90.00
#
_symmetry.space_group_name_H-M   'P 1'
#
loop_
_entity.id
_entity.type
_entity.pdbx_description
1 polymer ?
#
loop_
_entity_poly.entity_id
_entity_poly.type
_entity_poly.pdbx_seq_one_letter_code
_entity_poly.pdbx_strand_id
1 'polypeptide(L)'
;MDQQYSPIAQPILYRILDANLDRTREGLRIIEEWCRFGLNSGELAEECKHLRQEIARWHTMKLRSYRNTSDDPGTELTHPQEEQRSGIEQLLQANFCRVQEALRVLEEYGKLYHPEMGRTFKQMRYQVYTLESRLLAHQRHKVLQNSPLYLVTSPGEKLLAIVEAALQGGLTLVQYRDKNSNDEVRLKTAQKLCQLCHRYEALFLVNDRVDIAIAVDADGVHLGQEDIPIQLARQILGPQRLIGRSTHSPEDMKRAIQEGADYIGVGPVYETPTKAGKAAAGLEYVSHAVKNSTIPWFAIGGIDMNNFDNVMATGCERVAVVRSIMNAEQPTLVTQYFLSQLHRVRNLRSHNVLPSQPQN
;
A
#
# COMPACT_ATOMS: atom_id res chain seq x y z
N MET A 1 -18.88 28.47 35.48
CA MET A 1 -18.26 27.31 36.14
C MET A 1 -16.76 27.58 36.22
N ASP A 2 -16.39 28.58 37.04
CA ASP A 2 -15.00 29.01 37.26
C ASP A 2 -14.59 28.58 38.66
N GLN A 3 -13.96 27.42 38.79
CA GLN A 3 -13.15 27.04 39.95
C GLN A 3 -12.48 25.70 39.63
N GLN A 4 -11.16 25.68 39.37
CA GLN A 4 -10.28 24.55 39.78
C GLN A 4 -8.77 24.63 39.49
N TYR A 5 -8.13 25.80 39.34
CA TYR A 5 -6.64 25.84 39.32
C TYR A 5 -6.08 27.03 40.09
N SER A 6 -4.94 26.80 40.76
CA SER A 6 -4.14 27.87 41.36
C SER A 6 -3.84 28.94 40.29
N PRO A 7 -3.84 30.25 40.63
CA PRO A 7 -3.55 31.33 39.69
C PRO A 7 -2.24 31.16 38.90
N ILE A 8 -1.30 30.36 39.43
CA ILE A 8 0.00 30.04 38.80
C ILE A 8 -0.12 28.93 37.74
N ALA A 9 -1.05 27.98 37.89
CA ALA A 9 -1.16 26.81 37.02
C ALA A 9 -1.91 27.11 35.70
N GLN A 10 -2.80 28.11 35.71
CA GLN A 10 -3.62 28.44 34.55
C GLN A 10 -2.84 29.03 33.36
N PRO A 11 -1.89 29.98 33.55
CA PRO A 11 -1.03 30.45 32.46
C PRO A 11 -0.16 29.36 31.84
N ILE A 12 0.35 28.44 32.68
CA ILE A 12 1.17 27.31 32.25
C ILE A 12 0.33 26.35 31.39
N LEU A 13 -0.88 26.02 31.84
CA LEU A 13 -1.82 25.21 31.06
C LEU A 13 -2.05 25.79 29.66
N TYR A 14 -2.25 27.11 29.56
CA TYR A 14 -2.52 27.75 28.26
C TYR A 14 -1.30 27.72 27.34
N ARG A 15 -0.09 27.91 27.87
CA ARG A 15 1.17 27.73 27.12
C ARG A 15 1.32 26.32 26.56
N ILE A 16 1.05 25.31 27.39
CA ILE A 16 1.11 23.90 26.98
C ILE A 16 0.12 23.62 25.85
N LEU A 17 -1.11 24.11 25.96
CA LEU A 17 -2.12 23.93 24.92
C LEU A 17 -1.78 24.68 23.63
N ASP A 18 -1.33 25.95 23.70
CA ASP A 18 -0.90 26.74 22.54
C ASP A 18 0.20 26.02 21.74
N ALA A 19 1.26 25.59 22.42
CA ALA A 19 2.40 24.93 21.79
C ALA A 19 2.01 23.63 21.08
N ASN A 20 1.16 22.81 21.71
CA ASN A 20 0.78 21.52 21.13
C ASN A 20 -0.30 21.66 20.04
N LEU A 21 -1.16 22.67 20.08
CA LEU A 21 -2.07 22.99 18.97
C LEU A 21 -1.28 23.37 17.71
N ASP A 22 -0.23 24.19 17.83
CA ASP A 22 0.62 24.53 16.69
C ASP A 22 1.44 23.34 16.20
N ARG A 23 2.14 22.61 17.08
CA ARG A 23 2.92 21.41 16.68
C ARG A 23 2.06 20.39 15.92
N THR A 24 0.83 20.15 16.38
CA THR A 24 -0.09 19.24 15.70
C THR A 24 -0.42 19.75 14.29
N ARG A 25 -0.70 21.05 14.14
CA ARG A 25 -1.06 21.65 12.84
C ARG A 25 0.13 21.71 11.87
N GLU A 26 1.34 21.94 12.37
CA GLU A 26 2.58 21.96 11.59
C GLU A 26 2.94 20.56 11.11
N GLY A 27 2.93 19.56 11.99
CA GLY A 27 3.21 18.17 11.61
C GLY A 27 2.21 17.64 10.58
N LEU A 28 0.91 17.92 10.77
CA LEU A 28 -0.12 17.58 9.78
C LEU A 28 0.04 18.35 8.46
N ARG A 29 0.61 19.57 8.49
CA ARG A 29 0.87 20.32 7.25
C ARG A 29 1.97 19.64 6.43
N ILE A 30 3.02 19.13 7.07
CA ILE A 30 4.08 18.39 6.38
C ILE A 30 3.51 17.13 5.71
N ILE A 31 2.66 16.39 6.43
CA ILE A 31 1.98 15.19 5.90
C ILE A 31 1.04 15.55 4.74
N GLU A 32 0.25 16.63 4.87
CA GLU A 32 -0.65 17.13 3.83
C GLU A 32 0.10 17.39 2.51
N GLU A 33 1.26 18.05 2.55
CA GLU A 33 2.02 18.36 1.33
C GLU A 33 2.55 17.10 0.63
N TRP A 34 2.94 16.06 1.39
CA TRP A 34 3.30 14.78 0.80
C TRP A 34 2.10 14.09 0.14
N CYS A 35 0.93 14.11 0.79
CA CYS A 35 -0.31 13.60 0.18
C CYS A 35 -0.61 14.32 -1.14
N ARG A 36 -0.45 15.65 -1.19
CA ARG A 36 -0.71 16.48 -2.37
C ARG A 36 0.28 16.24 -3.50
N PHE A 37 1.58 16.29 -3.21
CA PHE A 37 2.61 16.35 -4.26
C PHE A 37 3.35 15.03 -4.45
N GLY A 38 3.62 14.29 -3.38
CA GLY A 38 4.27 12.98 -3.45
C GLY A 38 3.30 11.90 -3.95
N LEU A 39 2.15 11.80 -3.28
CA LEU A 39 1.17 10.78 -3.61
C LEU A 39 0.22 11.19 -4.73
N ASN A 40 0.00 12.50 -4.93
CA ASN A 40 -1.05 13.05 -5.79
C ASN A 40 -2.45 12.54 -5.37
N SER A 41 -2.67 12.39 -4.05
CA SER A 41 -3.93 11.95 -3.48
C SER A 41 -4.71 13.14 -2.93
N GLY A 42 -5.75 13.56 -3.66
CA GLY A 42 -6.66 14.61 -3.22
C GLY A 42 -7.44 14.23 -1.96
N GLU A 43 -7.84 12.97 -1.84
CA GLU A 43 -8.57 12.43 -0.68
C GLU A 43 -7.77 12.55 0.62
N LEU A 44 -6.53 12.01 0.63
CA LEU A 44 -5.68 12.06 1.83
C LEU A 44 -5.28 13.49 2.18
N ALA A 45 -5.10 14.36 1.18
CA ALA A 45 -4.83 15.78 1.39
C ALA A 45 -6.02 16.51 2.03
N GLU A 46 -7.25 16.27 1.54
CA GLU A 46 -8.47 16.86 2.10
C GLU A 46 -8.68 16.42 3.56
N GLU A 47 -8.38 15.15 3.87
CA GLU A 47 -8.45 14.64 5.25
C GLU A 47 -7.44 15.35 6.18
N CYS A 48 -6.18 15.47 5.76
CA CYS A 48 -5.17 16.22 6.54
C CYS A 48 -5.60 17.67 6.78
N LYS A 49 -6.14 18.32 5.75
CA LYS A 49 -6.67 19.68 5.82
C LYS A 49 -7.86 19.78 6.77
N HIS A 50 -8.79 18.83 6.74
CA HIS A 50 -9.92 18.77 7.66
C HIS A 50 -9.45 18.67 9.12
N LEU A 51 -8.54 17.73 9.43
CA LEU A 51 -7.95 17.60 10.77
C LEU A 51 -7.29 18.92 11.21
N ARG A 52 -6.51 19.56 10.33
CA ARG A 52 -5.88 20.87 10.64
C ARG A 52 -6.90 21.97 10.92
N GLN A 53 -8.00 22.01 10.17
CA GLN A 53 -9.08 22.98 10.39
C GLN A 53 -9.82 22.72 11.71
N GLU A 54 -10.06 21.46 12.05
CA GLU A 54 -10.67 21.08 13.32
C GLU A 54 -9.79 21.48 14.51
N ILE A 55 -8.48 21.22 14.45
CA ILE A 55 -7.52 21.67 15.48
C ILE A 55 -7.52 23.21 15.59
N ALA A 56 -7.56 23.92 14.46
CA ALA A 56 -7.52 25.37 14.44
C ALA A 56 -8.71 26.01 15.20
N ARG A 57 -9.88 25.35 15.24
CA ARG A 57 -11.06 25.84 16.00
C ARG A 57 -10.80 25.91 17.51
N TRP A 58 -9.94 25.04 18.04
CA TRP A 58 -9.54 25.05 19.45
C TRP A 58 -8.49 26.12 19.76
N HIS A 59 -7.83 26.66 18.74
CA HIS A 59 -6.71 27.58 18.90
C HIS A 59 -7.12 29.05 19.00
N THR A 60 -7.86 29.32 20.07
CA THR A 60 -8.45 30.64 20.36
C THR A 60 -7.41 31.74 20.59
N MET A 61 -7.82 32.99 20.41
CA MET A 61 -7.00 34.17 20.74
C MET A 61 -6.52 34.16 22.20
N LYS A 62 -7.34 33.61 23.12
CA LYS A 62 -6.99 33.48 24.54
C LYS A 62 -5.82 32.54 24.76
N LEU A 63 -5.74 31.41 24.06
CA LEU A 63 -4.57 30.52 24.18
C LEU A 63 -3.33 31.16 23.55
N ARG A 64 -3.49 31.79 22.38
CA ARG A 64 -2.40 32.47 21.66
C ARG A 64 -1.77 33.61 22.46
N SER A 65 -2.55 34.33 23.26
CA SER A 65 -2.04 35.44 24.06
C SER A 65 -1.08 35.02 25.18
N TYR A 66 -1.00 33.73 25.48
CA TYR A 66 -0.08 33.19 26.51
C TYR A 66 1.21 32.65 25.91
N ARG A 67 1.38 32.71 24.58
CA ARG A 67 2.61 32.33 23.91
C ARG A 67 3.79 33.16 24.43
N ASN A 68 4.85 32.48 24.84
CA ASN A 68 6.08 33.13 25.28
C ASN A 68 7.30 32.35 24.78
N THR A 69 7.53 32.42 23.47
CA THR A 69 8.61 31.67 22.79
C THR A 69 10.00 32.08 23.28
N SER A 70 10.21 33.34 23.67
CA SER A 70 11.50 33.83 24.18
C SER A 70 11.89 33.23 25.53
N ASP A 71 10.90 32.92 26.38
CA ASP A 71 11.13 32.34 27.72
C ASP A 71 10.56 30.90 27.83
N ASP A 72 10.35 30.23 26.71
CA ASP A 72 9.95 28.82 26.71
C ASP A 72 11.15 27.95 27.08
N PRO A 73 11.05 27.11 28.12
CA PRO A 73 12.15 26.24 28.51
C PRO A 73 12.37 25.16 27.45
N GLY A 74 13.65 24.89 27.15
CA GLY A 74 14.04 23.78 26.28
C GLY A 74 13.97 24.07 24.77
N THR A 75 13.91 25.34 24.36
CA THR A 75 13.98 25.75 22.95
C THR A 75 15.32 25.43 22.28
N GLU A 76 16.39 25.26 23.07
CA GLU A 76 17.73 24.85 22.63
C GLU A 76 17.95 23.33 22.69
N LEU A 77 16.98 22.55 23.19
CA LEU A 77 17.10 21.10 23.23
C LEU A 77 16.97 20.56 21.81
N THR A 78 18.07 20.03 21.27
CA THR A 78 18.08 19.32 20.00
C THR A 78 18.51 17.88 20.24
N HIS A 79 18.06 16.98 19.37
CA HIS A 79 18.61 15.63 19.30
C HIS A 79 19.39 15.48 17.99
N PRO A 80 20.58 14.84 17.96
CA PRO A 80 21.38 14.70 16.73
C PRO A 80 20.63 14.04 15.56
N GLN A 81 19.64 13.19 15.85
CA GLN A 81 18.78 12.55 14.84
C GLN A 81 17.68 13.48 14.29
N GLU A 82 17.49 14.68 14.83
CA GLU A 82 16.57 15.68 14.27
C GLU A 82 17.16 16.41 13.06
N GLU A 83 18.49 16.56 13.02
CA GLU A 83 19.22 17.27 11.97
C GLU A 83 19.41 16.43 10.71
N GLN A 84 19.39 15.10 10.84
CA GLN A 84 19.58 14.16 9.73
C GLN A 84 18.31 13.36 9.45
N ARG A 85 17.77 13.49 8.24
CA ARG A 85 16.70 12.65 7.70
C ARG A 85 17.24 11.86 6.53
N SER A 86 17.10 10.53 6.55
CA SER A 86 17.62 9.65 5.50
C SER A 86 16.65 9.45 4.33
N GLY A 87 15.39 9.93 4.43
CA GLY A 87 14.40 9.80 3.37
C GLY A 87 13.00 10.28 3.75
N ILE A 88 12.09 10.20 2.78
CA ILE A 88 10.69 10.65 2.91
C ILE A 88 9.92 9.81 3.93
N GLU A 89 10.11 8.49 3.96
CA GLU A 89 9.43 7.62 4.93
C GLU A 89 9.76 7.99 6.37
N GLN A 90 11.05 8.19 6.68
CA GLN A 90 11.49 8.63 8.00
C GLN A 90 11.00 10.05 8.33
N LEU A 91 10.93 10.94 7.34
CA LEU A 91 10.34 12.27 7.50
C LEU A 91 8.87 12.18 7.92
N LEU A 92 8.07 11.39 7.20
CA LEU A 92 6.65 11.23 7.49
C LEU A 92 6.42 10.55 8.83
N GLN A 93 7.14 9.45 9.11
CA GLN A 93 7.01 8.70 10.35
C GLN A 93 7.26 9.60 11.56
N ALA A 94 8.35 10.37 11.60
CA ALA A 94 8.59 11.21 12.77
C ALA A 94 7.56 12.35 12.90
N ASN A 95 7.02 12.87 11.79
CA ASN A 95 5.95 13.86 11.86
C ASN A 95 4.64 13.24 12.36
N PHE A 96 4.30 12.00 11.97
CA PHE A 96 3.20 11.26 12.58
C PHE A 96 3.41 11.08 14.08
N CYS A 97 4.59 10.62 14.52
CA CYS A 97 4.91 10.49 15.94
C CYS A 97 4.73 11.83 16.70
N ARG A 98 5.31 12.92 16.19
CA ARG A 98 5.18 14.26 16.81
C ARG A 98 3.73 14.74 16.88
N VAL A 99 2.94 14.52 15.84
CA VAL A 99 1.49 14.82 15.84
C VAL A 99 0.76 14.00 16.89
N GLN A 100 1.05 12.70 16.98
CA GLN A 100 0.42 11.79 17.94
C GLN A 100 0.78 12.15 19.39
N GLU A 101 2.04 12.49 19.66
CA GLU A 101 2.52 12.99 20.95
C GLU A 101 1.82 14.30 21.33
N ALA A 102 1.78 15.28 20.42
CA ALA A 102 1.11 16.56 20.66
C ALA A 102 -0.40 16.36 20.91
N LEU A 103 -1.07 15.51 20.14
CA LEU A 103 -2.46 15.12 20.37
C LEU A 103 -2.68 14.45 21.72
N ARG A 104 -1.71 13.64 22.20
CA ARG A 104 -1.77 13.02 23.53
C ARG A 104 -1.69 14.08 24.63
N VAL A 105 -0.84 15.09 24.47
CA VAL A 105 -0.76 16.23 25.40
C VAL A 105 -2.08 17.01 25.40
N LEU A 106 -2.63 17.31 24.22
CA LEU A 106 -3.92 18.01 24.07
C LEU A 106 -5.09 17.20 24.65
N GLU A 107 -5.08 15.87 24.50
CA GLU A 107 -6.07 14.98 25.10
C GLU A 107 -6.09 15.09 26.62
N GLU A 108 -4.91 15.04 27.27
CA GLU A 108 -4.81 15.00 28.73
C GLU A 108 -4.96 16.39 29.36
N TYR A 109 -4.18 17.39 28.91
CA TYR A 109 -4.30 18.76 29.42
C TYR A 109 -5.61 19.45 29.01
N GLY A 110 -6.17 19.08 27.85
CA GLY A 110 -7.45 19.63 27.39
C GLY A 110 -8.61 19.32 28.33
N LYS A 111 -8.57 18.20 29.07
CA LYS A 111 -9.58 17.87 30.10
C LYS A 111 -9.63 18.90 31.22
N LEU A 112 -8.52 19.61 31.46
CA LEU A 112 -8.42 20.67 32.47
C LEU A 112 -8.89 22.03 31.93
N TYR A 113 -9.02 22.17 30.61
CA TYR A 113 -9.39 23.41 29.93
C TYR A 113 -10.86 23.45 29.51
N HIS A 114 -11.36 22.40 28.89
CA HIS A 114 -12.73 22.33 28.39
C HIS A 114 -13.25 20.88 28.35
N PRO A 115 -14.49 20.59 28.81
CA PRO A 115 -15.00 19.23 28.94
C PRO A 115 -14.95 18.39 27.65
N GLU A 116 -15.13 19.03 26.50
CA GLU A 116 -15.15 18.36 25.20
C GLU A 116 -13.75 18.17 24.58
N MET A 117 -12.79 19.01 24.95
CA MET A 117 -11.48 19.07 24.29
C MET A 117 -10.73 17.74 24.39
N GLY A 118 -10.74 17.12 25.57
CA GLY A 118 -10.12 15.80 25.77
C GLY A 118 -10.77 14.71 24.93
N ARG A 119 -12.10 14.72 24.77
CA ARG A 119 -12.82 13.74 23.93
C ARG A 119 -12.47 13.93 22.46
N THR A 120 -12.47 15.18 21.98
CA THR A 120 -12.12 15.52 20.60
C THR A 120 -10.70 15.05 20.28
N PHE A 121 -9.70 15.45 21.05
CA PHE A 121 -8.32 15.07 20.74
C PHE A 121 -8.02 13.58 20.91
N LYS A 122 -8.77 12.87 21.76
CA LYS A 122 -8.76 11.40 21.76
C LYS A 122 -9.22 10.84 20.41
N GLN A 123 -10.35 11.32 19.88
CA GLN A 123 -10.87 10.86 18.57
C GLN A 123 -9.91 11.22 17.43
N MET A 124 -9.39 12.44 17.42
CA MET A 124 -8.41 12.89 16.42
C MET A 124 -7.15 12.03 16.43
N ARG A 125 -6.67 11.60 17.59
CA ARG A 125 -5.51 10.70 17.69
C ARG A 125 -5.76 9.36 16.99
N TYR A 126 -6.95 8.77 17.14
CA TYR A 126 -7.32 7.55 16.39
C TYR A 126 -7.46 7.79 14.88
N GLN A 127 -7.97 8.96 14.48
CA GLN A 127 -8.02 9.35 13.06
C GLN A 127 -6.62 9.44 12.47
N VAL A 128 -5.66 10.03 13.21
CA VAL A 128 -4.26 10.11 12.77
C VAL A 128 -3.59 8.74 12.65
N TYR A 129 -3.85 7.79 13.57
CA TYR A 129 -3.35 6.41 13.43
C TYR A 129 -3.90 5.72 12.17
N THR A 130 -5.18 5.94 11.88
CA THR A 130 -5.84 5.40 10.69
C THR A 130 -5.30 6.03 9.42
N LEU A 131 -5.01 7.34 9.45
CA LEU A 131 -4.39 8.07 8.35
C LEU A 131 -2.97 7.56 8.07
N GLU A 132 -2.13 7.40 9.10
CA GLU A 132 -0.77 6.85 8.97
C GLU A 132 -0.79 5.47 8.31
N SER A 133 -1.66 4.58 8.81
CA SER A 133 -1.80 3.22 8.28
C SER A 133 -2.21 3.21 6.81
N ARG A 134 -3.16 4.08 6.41
CA ARG A 134 -3.59 4.20 5.01
C ARG A 134 -2.51 4.79 4.12
N LEU A 135 -1.74 5.75 4.61
CA LEU A 135 -0.66 6.36 3.83
C LEU A 135 0.43 5.33 3.48
N LEU A 136 0.83 4.51 4.45
CA LEU A 136 1.77 3.41 4.23
C LEU A 136 1.22 2.36 3.24
N ALA A 137 -0.05 2.01 3.37
CA ALA A 137 -0.71 1.10 2.42
C ALA A 137 -0.79 1.70 1.00
N HIS A 138 -0.98 3.01 0.88
CA HIS A 138 -1.24 3.70 -0.40
C HIS A 138 -0.12 3.50 -1.42
N GLN A 139 1.14 3.53 -0.99
CA GLN A 139 2.28 3.34 -1.91
C GLN A 139 2.25 1.95 -2.54
N ARG A 140 2.03 0.90 -1.75
CA ARG A 140 1.91 -0.48 -2.26
C ARG A 140 0.74 -0.61 -3.23
N HIS A 141 -0.42 -0.04 -2.89
CA HIS A 141 -1.60 -0.06 -3.76
C HIS A 141 -1.35 0.71 -5.07
N LYS A 142 -0.64 1.83 -5.04
CA LYS A 142 -0.29 2.61 -6.23
C LYS A 142 0.64 1.83 -7.16
N VAL A 143 1.67 1.17 -6.63
CA VAL A 143 2.55 0.30 -7.43
C VAL A 143 1.77 -0.87 -8.03
N LEU A 144 0.90 -1.53 -7.24
CA LEU A 144 0.03 -2.61 -7.71
C LEU A 144 -0.90 -2.15 -8.84
N GLN A 145 -1.57 -1.01 -8.68
CA GLN A 145 -2.48 -0.45 -9.69
C GLN A 145 -1.74 -0.13 -11.00
N ASN A 146 -0.54 0.42 -10.90
CA ASN A 146 0.25 0.81 -12.06
C ASN A 146 0.95 -0.37 -12.75
N SER A 147 1.23 -1.46 -12.02
CA SER A 147 1.89 -2.66 -12.53
C SER A 147 1.06 -3.35 -13.63
N PRO A 148 1.51 -3.33 -14.90
CA PRO A 148 0.80 -4.01 -15.98
C PRO A 148 1.18 -5.49 -16.07
N LEU A 149 2.36 -5.86 -15.58
CA LEU A 149 2.94 -7.17 -15.69
C LEU A 149 3.28 -7.73 -14.31
N TYR A 150 2.92 -8.98 -14.10
CA TYR A 150 3.15 -9.70 -12.85
C TYR A 150 3.92 -10.99 -13.11
N LEU A 151 5.11 -11.14 -12.52
CA LEU A 151 5.85 -12.40 -12.57
C LEU A 151 5.48 -13.30 -11.40
N VAL A 152 5.01 -14.50 -11.69
CA VAL A 152 4.94 -15.58 -10.70
C VAL A 152 6.11 -16.53 -10.92
N THR A 153 6.95 -16.68 -9.90
CA THR A 153 8.19 -17.46 -10.03
C THR A 153 7.95 -18.96 -9.99
N SER A 154 8.95 -19.71 -10.45
CA SER A 154 9.07 -21.15 -10.24
C SER A 154 10.43 -21.47 -9.62
N PRO A 155 10.53 -22.45 -8.70
CA PRO A 155 11.81 -22.82 -8.09
C PRO A 155 12.85 -23.24 -9.15
N GLY A 156 14.11 -22.87 -8.93
CA GLY A 156 15.23 -23.24 -9.79
C GLY A 156 16.52 -22.53 -9.38
N GLU A 157 17.67 -23.09 -9.77
CA GLU A 157 18.99 -22.57 -9.37
C GLU A 157 19.22 -21.12 -9.80
N LYS A 158 18.69 -20.74 -10.96
CA LYS A 158 18.84 -19.39 -11.54
C LYS A 158 17.75 -18.41 -11.10
N LEU A 159 16.93 -18.76 -10.11
CA LEU A 159 15.77 -17.96 -9.69
C LEU A 159 16.11 -16.49 -9.42
N LEU A 160 17.12 -16.22 -8.59
CA LEU A 160 17.52 -14.83 -8.27
C LEU A 160 18.00 -14.07 -9.52
N ALA A 161 18.81 -14.70 -10.36
CA ALA A 161 19.33 -14.07 -11.58
C ALA A 161 18.21 -13.76 -12.58
N ILE A 162 17.23 -14.65 -12.73
CA ILE A 162 16.08 -14.44 -13.62
C ILE A 162 15.19 -13.31 -13.10
N VAL A 163 14.92 -13.28 -11.78
CA VAL A 163 14.14 -12.20 -11.18
C VAL A 163 14.85 -10.87 -11.31
N GLU A 164 16.16 -10.80 -11.05
CA GLU A 164 16.95 -9.58 -11.24
C GLU A 164 16.93 -9.10 -12.69
N ALA A 165 17.09 -10.02 -13.65
CA ALA A 165 17.00 -9.70 -15.08
C ALA A 165 15.60 -9.17 -15.47
N ALA A 166 14.53 -9.70 -14.89
CA ALA A 166 13.18 -9.20 -15.10
C ALA A 166 12.98 -7.81 -14.47
N LEU A 167 13.49 -7.57 -13.27
CA LEU A 167 13.46 -6.25 -12.61
C LEU A 167 14.22 -5.20 -13.43
N GLN A 168 15.40 -5.54 -13.96
CA GLN A 168 16.15 -4.68 -14.90
C GLN A 168 15.37 -4.39 -16.19
N GLY A 169 14.48 -5.30 -16.59
CA GLY A 169 13.55 -5.11 -17.70
C GLY A 169 12.39 -4.16 -17.39
N GLY A 170 12.25 -3.69 -16.15
CA GLY A 170 11.20 -2.76 -15.70
C GLY A 170 10.02 -3.44 -14.98
N LEU A 171 10.16 -4.70 -14.57
CA LEU A 171 9.11 -5.39 -13.81
C LEU A 171 8.96 -4.77 -12.40
N THR A 172 7.73 -4.54 -11.95
CA THR A 172 7.44 -3.90 -10.65
C THR A 172 6.64 -4.78 -9.68
N LEU A 173 6.35 -6.04 -10.05
CA LEU A 173 5.55 -6.95 -9.22
C LEU A 173 6.00 -8.41 -9.41
N VAL A 174 6.44 -9.04 -8.32
CA VAL A 174 6.96 -10.41 -8.28
C VAL A 174 6.27 -11.24 -7.19
N GLN A 175 5.90 -12.48 -7.52
CA GLN A 175 5.42 -13.48 -6.56
C GLN A 175 6.46 -14.57 -6.38
N TYR A 176 6.93 -14.78 -5.16
CA TYR A 176 7.66 -15.99 -4.82
C TYR A 176 6.71 -17.17 -4.60
N ARG A 177 6.84 -18.19 -5.45
CA ARG A 177 6.03 -19.41 -5.38
C ARG A 177 6.91 -20.64 -5.31
N ASP A 178 6.90 -21.28 -4.14
CA ASP A 178 7.61 -22.54 -3.89
C ASP A 178 6.79 -23.48 -3.00
N LYS A 179 6.25 -24.53 -3.62
CA LYS A 179 5.41 -25.53 -2.95
C LYS A 179 6.17 -26.74 -2.42
N ASN A 180 7.45 -26.90 -2.78
CA ASN A 180 8.16 -28.18 -2.61
C ASN A 180 9.34 -28.07 -1.63
N SER A 181 9.96 -26.90 -1.51
CA SER A 181 11.08 -26.71 -0.58
C SER A 181 10.64 -26.78 0.89
N ASN A 182 11.58 -27.08 1.78
CA ASN A 182 11.37 -26.93 3.21
C ASN A 182 11.35 -25.43 3.61
N ASP A 183 10.89 -25.15 4.84
CA ASP A 183 10.70 -23.77 5.32
C ASP A 183 12.00 -22.99 5.47
N GLU A 184 13.12 -23.63 5.82
CA GLU A 184 14.41 -22.96 5.95
C GLU A 184 14.91 -22.43 4.59
N VAL A 185 14.84 -23.26 3.56
CA VAL A 185 15.21 -22.89 2.19
C VAL A 185 14.26 -21.84 1.64
N ARG A 186 12.95 -22.01 1.89
CA ARG A 186 11.91 -21.06 1.48
C ARG A 186 12.16 -19.68 2.10
N LEU A 187 12.42 -19.62 3.41
CA LEU A 187 12.67 -18.38 4.12
C LEU A 187 13.93 -17.67 3.62
N LYS A 188 15.05 -18.40 3.50
CA LYS A 188 16.32 -17.85 2.98
C LYS A 188 16.17 -17.30 1.57
N THR A 189 15.42 -17.99 0.71
CA THR A 189 15.18 -17.57 -0.68
C THR A 189 14.26 -16.36 -0.72
N ALA A 190 13.16 -16.37 0.05
CA ALA A 190 12.22 -15.27 0.16
C ALA A 190 12.91 -13.99 0.66
N GLN A 191 13.81 -14.09 1.65
CA GLN A 191 14.54 -12.93 2.17
C GLN A 191 15.42 -12.29 1.10
N LYS A 192 16.16 -13.09 0.33
CA LYS A 192 17.01 -12.60 -0.77
C LYS A 192 16.18 -11.95 -1.89
N LEU A 193 15.04 -12.57 -2.25
CA LEU A 193 14.14 -12.02 -3.26
C LEU A 193 13.48 -10.72 -2.80
N CYS A 194 13.04 -10.64 -1.55
CA CYS A 194 12.45 -9.44 -0.95
C CYS A 194 13.42 -8.26 -1.04
N GLN A 195 14.64 -8.44 -0.52
CA GLN A 195 15.70 -7.43 -0.61
C GLN A 195 16.03 -7.05 -2.06
N LEU A 196 16.06 -8.02 -2.97
CA LEU A 196 16.28 -7.77 -4.39
C LEU A 196 15.16 -6.90 -4.98
N CYS A 197 13.89 -7.25 -4.78
CA CYS A 197 12.76 -6.49 -5.30
C CYS A 197 12.71 -5.06 -4.75
N HIS A 198 12.93 -4.87 -3.44
CA HIS A 198 12.92 -3.54 -2.81
C HIS A 198 14.02 -2.62 -3.33
N ARG A 199 15.21 -3.15 -3.69
CA ARG A 199 16.27 -2.35 -4.35
C ARG A 199 15.85 -1.77 -5.70
N TYR A 200 14.87 -2.38 -6.37
CA TYR A 200 14.31 -1.93 -7.64
C TYR A 200 12.92 -1.28 -7.48
N GLU A 201 12.52 -0.94 -6.24
CA GLU A 201 11.20 -0.36 -5.93
C GLU A 201 10.02 -1.23 -6.41
N ALA A 202 10.23 -2.55 -6.53
CA ALA A 202 9.24 -3.52 -6.97
C ALA A 202 8.57 -4.20 -5.78
N LEU A 203 7.28 -4.52 -5.93
CA LEU A 203 6.51 -5.26 -4.93
C LEU A 203 6.92 -6.73 -4.90
N PHE A 204 7.12 -7.24 -3.69
CA PHE A 204 7.40 -8.65 -3.45
C PHE A 204 6.26 -9.31 -2.67
N LEU A 205 5.64 -10.34 -3.28
CA LEU A 205 4.55 -11.10 -2.69
C LEU A 205 4.95 -12.55 -2.45
N VAL A 206 4.47 -13.14 -1.36
CA VAL A 206 4.69 -14.56 -1.06
C VAL A 206 3.42 -15.37 -1.34
N ASN A 207 3.56 -16.46 -2.08
CA ASN A 207 2.45 -17.36 -2.38
C ASN A 207 2.09 -18.21 -1.14
N ASP A 208 0.80 -18.24 -0.78
CA ASP A 208 0.13 -19.05 0.25
C ASP A 208 0.60 -18.78 1.71
N ARG A 209 1.89 -18.54 1.94
CA ARG A 209 2.55 -18.53 3.27
C ARG A 209 2.62 -17.15 3.92
N VAL A 210 1.60 -16.82 4.72
CA VAL A 210 1.50 -15.57 5.49
C VAL A 210 2.62 -15.41 6.52
N ASP A 211 3.01 -16.49 7.17
CA ASP A 211 4.11 -16.53 8.15
C ASP A 211 5.45 -16.13 7.52
N ILE A 212 5.78 -16.69 6.35
CA ILE A 212 6.99 -16.34 5.60
C ILE A 212 6.95 -14.89 5.13
N ALA A 213 5.79 -14.41 4.66
CA ALA A 213 5.63 -13.02 4.24
C ALA A 213 5.97 -12.02 5.36
N ILE A 214 5.53 -12.31 6.60
CA ILE A 214 5.84 -11.47 7.76
C ILE A 214 7.32 -11.55 8.11
N ALA A 215 7.88 -12.77 8.13
CA ALA A 215 9.27 -12.99 8.54
C ALA A 215 10.29 -12.27 7.64
N VAL A 216 9.96 -12.03 6.37
CA VAL A 216 10.85 -11.35 5.40
C VAL A 216 10.42 -9.93 5.07
N ASP A 217 9.40 -9.40 5.76
CA ASP A 217 8.77 -8.11 5.48
C ASP A 217 8.32 -7.93 4.01
N ALA A 218 7.68 -8.96 3.47
CA ALA A 218 7.09 -8.92 2.14
C ALA A 218 5.93 -7.91 2.09
N ASP A 219 5.67 -7.38 0.89
CA ASP A 219 4.60 -6.41 0.64
C ASP A 219 3.21 -7.02 0.74
N GLY A 220 3.11 -8.35 0.73
CA GLY A 220 1.85 -9.06 0.83
C GLY A 220 1.93 -10.54 0.46
N VAL A 221 0.75 -11.12 0.28
CA VAL A 221 0.57 -12.52 -0.11
C VAL A 221 -0.37 -12.67 -1.31
N HIS A 222 -0.29 -13.82 -1.95
CA HIS A 222 -1.31 -14.29 -2.87
C HIS A 222 -1.83 -15.65 -2.39
N LEU A 223 -3.14 -15.78 -2.29
CA LEU A 223 -3.81 -16.97 -1.74
C LEU A 223 -4.62 -17.67 -2.84
N GLY A 224 -4.53 -18.99 -2.87
CA GLY A 224 -5.42 -19.88 -3.62
C GLY A 224 -6.74 -20.15 -2.88
N GLN A 225 -7.66 -20.83 -3.55
CA GLN A 225 -9.01 -21.11 -3.00
C GLN A 225 -9.02 -21.99 -1.75
N GLU A 226 -8.00 -22.85 -1.60
CA GLU A 226 -7.87 -23.82 -0.50
C GLU A 226 -6.93 -23.33 0.61
N ASP A 227 -6.32 -22.14 0.44
CA ASP A 227 -5.48 -21.52 1.47
C ASP A 227 -6.35 -20.79 2.52
N ILE A 228 -5.69 -20.25 3.55
CA ILE A 228 -6.39 -19.57 4.64
C ILE A 228 -7.33 -18.46 4.12
N PRO A 229 -8.44 -18.17 4.83
CA PRO A 229 -9.36 -17.11 4.43
C PRO A 229 -8.69 -15.73 4.44
N ILE A 230 -9.10 -14.85 3.53
CA ILE A 230 -8.58 -13.47 3.43
C ILE A 230 -8.72 -12.73 4.76
N GLN A 231 -9.85 -12.88 5.45
CA GLN A 231 -10.08 -12.24 6.73
C GLN A 231 -9.04 -12.63 7.78
N LEU A 232 -8.66 -13.91 7.85
CA LEU A 232 -7.62 -14.38 8.76
C LEU A 232 -6.25 -13.88 8.33
N ALA A 233 -5.92 -13.95 7.04
CA ALA A 233 -4.67 -13.40 6.52
C ALA A 233 -4.52 -11.90 6.85
N ARG A 234 -5.60 -11.12 6.73
CA ARG A 234 -5.65 -9.69 7.06
C ARG A 234 -5.40 -9.43 8.55
N GLN A 235 -5.93 -10.26 9.43
CA GLN A 235 -5.69 -10.16 10.88
C GLN A 235 -4.21 -10.35 11.23
N ILE A 236 -3.52 -11.28 10.54
CA ILE A 236 -2.12 -11.58 10.81
C ILE A 236 -1.19 -10.54 10.13
N LEU A 237 -1.47 -10.15 8.88
CA LEU A 237 -0.63 -9.25 8.09
C LEU A 237 -0.79 -7.76 8.45
N GLY A 238 -1.94 -7.41 9.02
CA GLY A 238 -2.36 -6.03 9.25
C GLY A 238 -2.96 -5.35 8.01
N PRO A 239 -3.39 -4.09 8.15
CA PRO A 239 -4.13 -3.37 7.12
C PRO A 239 -3.26 -2.88 5.95
N GLN A 240 -1.93 -2.95 6.06
CA GLN A 240 -1.01 -2.28 5.14
C GLN A 240 -0.46 -3.16 4.01
N ARG A 241 -0.49 -4.48 4.18
CA ARG A 241 0.07 -5.43 3.21
C ARG A 241 -0.98 -5.88 2.21
N LEU A 242 -0.56 -6.23 1.00
CA LEU A 242 -1.45 -6.67 -0.06
C LEU A 242 -1.91 -8.12 0.14
N ILE A 243 -3.15 -8.42 -0.20
CA ILE A 243 -3.71 -9.77 -0.23
C ILE A 243 -4.36 -9.99 -1.58
N GLY A 244 -3.73 -10.84 -2.39
CA GLY A 244 -4.27 -11.32 -3.64
C GLY A 244 -5.06 -12.61 -3.48
N ARG A 245 -6.04 -12.84 -4.35
CA ARG A 245 -6.78 -14.11 -4.42
C ARG A 245 -6.81 -14.67 -5.84
N SER A 246 -6.50 -15.95 -6.02
CA SER A 246 -6.75 -16.65 -7.28
C SER A 246 -8.25 -16.89 -7.44
N THR A 247 -8.81 -16.62 -8.62
CA THR A 247 -10.24 -16.79 -8.91
C THR A 247 -10.42 -17.60 -10.19
N HIS A 248 -11.41 -18.49 -10.21
CA HIS A 248 -11.63 -19.43 -11.32
C HIS A 248 -13.01 -19.29 -11.97
N SER A 249 -13.89 -18.46 -11.41
CA SER A 249 -15.23 -18.18 -11.94
C SER A 249 -15.73 -16.78 -11.53
N PRO A 250 -16.81 -16.28 -12.15
CA PRO A 250 -17.50 -15.07 -11.72
C PRO A 250 -17.83 -15.04 -10.21
N GLU A 251 -18.27 -16.16 -9.66
CA GLU A 251 -18.63 -16.32 -8.25
C GLU A 251 -17.41 -16.20 -7.34
N ASP A 252 -16.28 -16.82 -7.72
CA ASP A 252 -15.02 -16.67 -6.99
C ASP A 252 -14.55 -15.22 -6.96
N MET A 253 -14.66 -14.51 -8.08
CA MET A 253 -14.30 -13.09 -8.17
C MET A 253 -15.17 -12.24 -7.25
N LYS A 254 -16.50 -12.42 -7.33
CA LYS A 254 -17.43 -11.70 -6.47
C LYS A 254 -17.12 -11.93 -5.00
N ARG A 255 -16.86 -13.19 -4.62
CA ARG A 255 -16.52 -13.57 -3.24
C ARG A 255 -15.20 -12.92 -2.79
N ALA A 256 -14.16 -13.00 -3.61
CA ALA A 256 -12.86 -12.40 -3.29
C ALA A 256 -12.95 -10.88 -3.07
N ILE A 257 -13.72 -10.17 -3.91
CA ILE A 257 -13.97 -8.72 -3.74
C ILE A 257 -14.71 -8.45 -2.43
N GLN A 258 -15.77 -9.22 -2.13
CA GLN A 258 -16.55 -9.05 -0.90
C GLN A 258 -15.75 -9.36 0.37
N GLU A 259 -14.82 -10.30 0.30
CA GLU A 259 -13.91 -10.65 1.40
C GLU A 259 -12.76 -9.64 1.59
N GLY A 260 -12.63 -8.65 0.70
CA GLY A 260 -11.63 -7.58 0.80
C GLY A 260 -10.25 -7.94 0.23
N ALA A 261 -10.20 -8.72 -0.86
CA ALA A 261 -8.98 -8.87 -1.64
C ALA A 261 -8.53 -7.53 -2.24
N ASP A 262 -7.23 -7.24 -2.21
CA ASP A 262 -6.67 -6.02 -2.82
C ASP A 262 -6.49 -6.17 -4.34
N TYR A 263 -6.34 -7.41 -4.82
CA TYR A 263 -6.36 -7.76 -6.24
C TYR A 263 -6.70 -9.24 -6.45
N ILE A 264 -6.98 -9.62 -7.70
CA ILE A 264 -7.28 -11.02 -8.06
C ILE A 264 -6.48 -11.53 -9.27
N GLY A 265 -6.19 -12.83 -9.26
CA GLY A 265 -5.65 -13.56 -10.41
C GLY A 265 -6.77 -14.28 -11.15
N VAL A 266 -7.10 -13.83 -12.36
CA VAL A 266 -8.20 -14.33 -13.19
C VAL A 266 -7.66 -15.40 -14.13
N GLY A 267 -7.95 -16.67 -13.85
CA GLY A 267 -7.47 -17.77 -14.68
C GLY A 267 -7.69 -19.15 -14.08
N PRO A 268 -7.11 -20.22 -14.64
CA PRO A 268 -6.21 -20.18 -15.79
C PRO A 268 -6.95 -19.81 -17.08
N VAL A 269 -6.39 -18.89 -17.89
CA VAL A 269 -6.96 -18.50 -19.19
C VAL A 269 -6.83 -19.62 -20.21
N TYR A 270 -5.66 -20.25 -20.27
CA TYR A 270 -5.38 -21.42 -21.10
C TYR A 270 -5.01 -22.61 -20.22
N GLU A 271 -5.13 -23.83 -20.75
CA GLU A 271 -4.68 -25.01 -20.04
C GLU A 271 -3.18 -24.90 -19.70
N THR A 272 -2.82 -25.28 -18.48
CA THR A 272 -1.43 -25.22 -18.03
C THR A 272 -0.99 -26.55 -17.43
N PRO A 273 0.22 -27.03 -17.73
CA PRO A 273 0.79 -28.20 -17.06
C PRO A 273 0.96 -27.98 -15.54
N THR A 274 1.07 -26.71 -15.10
CA THR A 274 1.32 -26.33 -13.70
C THR A 274 0.13 -26.61 -12.76
N LYS A 275 -1.08 -26.86 -13.31
CA LYS A 275 -2.28 -27.29 -12.59
C LYS A 275 -3.03 -28.35 -13.42
N ALA A 276 -2.42 -29.52 -13.59
CA ALA A 276 -3.02 -30.64 -14.32
C ALA A 276 -4.40 -31.00 -13.76
N GLY A 277 -5.43 -31.03 -14.62
CA GLY A 277 -6.78 -31.53 -14.28
C GLY A 277 -7.88 -30.49 -14.05
N LYS A 278 -7.60 -29.17 -14.11
CA LYS A 278 -8.65 -28.13 -14.11
C LYS A 278 -8.84 -27.58 -15.53
N ALA A 279 -10.07 -27.61 -16.04
CA ALA A 279 -10.43 -26.96 -17.29
C ALA A 279 -10.07 -25.47 -17.22
N ALA A 280 -9.58 -24.92 -18.34
CA ALA A 280 -9.31 -23.49 -18.42
C ALA A 280 -10.61 -22.70 -18.24
N ALA A 281 -10.55 -21.60 -17.47
CA ALA A 281 -11.68 -20.68 -17.32
C ALA A 281 -11.94 -19.89 -18.62
N GLY A 282 -10.93 -19.82 -19.50
CA GLY A 282 -11.07 -19.27 -20.84
C GLY A 282 -11.15 -17.74 -20.91
N LEU A 283 -11.22 -17.23 -22.14
CA LEU A 283 -11.34 -15.80 -22.43
C LEU A 283 -12.70 -15.20 -22.04
N GLU A 284 -13.74 -16.03 -21.88
CA GLU A 284 -15.05 -15.61 -21.40
C GLU A 284 -14.98 -15.07 -19.98
N TYR A 285 -14.26 -15.77 -19.09
CA TYR A 285 -14.08 -15.30 -17.72
C TYR A 285 -13.25 -14.01 -17.65
N VAL A 286 -12.23 -13.88 -18.50
CA VAL A 286 -11.48 -12.61 -18.64
C VAL A 286 -12.40 -11.47 -19.07
N SER A 287 -13.25 -11.71 -20.07
CA SER A 287 -14.23 -10.72 -20.55
C SER A 287 -15.25 -10.35 -19.48
N HIS A 288 -15.64 -11.30 -18.61
CA HIS A 288 -16.48 -11.03 -17.46
C HIS A 288 -15.76 -10.14 -16.43
N ALA A 289 -14.49 -10.41 -16.13
CA ALA A 289 -13.69 -9.61 -15.20
C ALA A 289 -13.49 -8.16 -15.68
N VAL A 290 -13.27 -7.95 -16.99
CA VAL A 290 -13.21 -6.61 -17.60
C VAL A 290 -14.44 -5.76 -17.28
N LYS A 291 -15.62 -6.37 -17.26
CA LYS A 291 -16.89 -5.64 -17.07
C LYS A 291 -17.29 -5.46 -15.60
N ASN A 292 -16.80 -6.32 -14.70
CA ASN A 292 -17.39 -6.44 -13.36
C ASN A 292 -16.38 -6.30 -12.21
N SER A 293 -15.07 -6.31 -12.47
CA SER A 293 -14.08 -6.20 -11.40
C SER A 293 -13.89 -4.74 -10.98
N THR A 294 -14.04 -4.47 -9.69
CA THR A 294 -13.85 -3.13 -9.08
C THR A 294 -12.47 -2.94 -8.47
N ILE A 295 -11.63 -3.98 -8.49
CA ILE A 295 -10.27 -4.00 -7.96
C ILE A 295 -9.27 -4.41 -9.06
N PRO A 296 -7.98 -4.11 -8.91
CA PRO A 296 -6.96 -4.59 -9.84
C PRO A 296 -7.03 -6.11 -10.03
N TRP A 297 -6.78 -6.55 -11.26
CA TRP A 297 -6.78 -7.98 -11.58
C TRP A 297 -5.79 -8.29 -12.69
N PHE A 298 -5.30 -9.53 -12.71
CA PHE A 298 -4.32 -10.01 -13.69
C PHE A 298 -4.85 -11.27 -14.36
N ALA A 299 -4.95 -11.27 -15.69
CA ALA A 299 -5.18 -12.50 -16.43
C ALA A 299 -3.96 -13.42 -16.25
N ILE A 300 -4.17 -14.68 -15.90
CA ILE A 300 -3.08 -15.63 -15.62
C ILE A 300 -3.39 -17.00 -16.21
N GLY A 301 -2.36 -17.75 -16.60
CA GLY A 301 -2.47 -19.15 -17.00
C GLY A 301 -2.21 -19.34 -18.49
N GLY A 302 -1.01 -19.82 -18.80
CA GLY A 302 -0.60 -20.18 -20.16
C GLY A 302 -0.34 -19.00 -21.09
N ILE A 303 -0.29 -17.77 -20.57
CA ILE A 303 -0.08 -16.56 -21.37
C ILE A 303 1.38 -16.46 -21.82
N ASP A 304 1.60 -16.33 -23.12
CA ASP A 304 2.90 -16.15 -23.76
C ASP A 304 2.80 -15.16 -24.94
N MET A 305 3.90 -14.97 -25.68
CA MET A 305 3.95 -14.02 -26.80
C MET A 305 3.01 -14.37 -27.96
N ASN A 306 2.62 -15.63 -28.11
CA ASN A 306 1.81 -16.11 -29.23
C ASN A 306 0.30 -15.94 -28.98
N ASN A 307 -0.12 -15.95 -27.71
CA ASN A 307 -1.53 -15.83 -27.34
C ASN A 307 -1.87 -14.54 -26.59
N PHE A 308 -0.88 -13.69 -26.29
CA PHE A 308 -1.03 -12.42 -25.62
C PHE A 308 -2.12 -11.52 -26.26
N ASP A 309 -2.11 -11.39 -27.58
CA ASP A 309 -3.05 -10.52 -28.30
C ASP A 309 -4.51 -10.96 -28.14
N ASN A 310 -4.78 -12.26 -28.05
CA ASN A 310 -6.12 -12.79 -27.80
C ASN A 310 -6.63 -12.40 -26.41
N VAL A 311 -5.75 -12.40 -25.41
CA VAL A 311 -6.09 -11.93 -24.06
C VAL A 311 -6.34 -10.44 -24.08
N MET A 312 -5.50 -9.65 -24.77
CA MET A 312 -5.69 -8.20 -24.87
C MET A 312 -6.99 -7.84 -25.59
N ALA A 313 -7.39 -8.59 -26.62
CA ALA A 313 -8.63 -8.36 -27.36
C ALA A 313 -9.89 -8.38 -26.49
N THR A 314 -9.86 -9.06 -25.33
CA THR A 314 -11.00 -9.09 -24.38
C THR A 314 -11.25 -7.76 -23.64
N GLY A 315 -10.30 -6.82 -23.67
CA GLY A 315 -10.33 -5.66 -22.77
C GLY A 315 -9.31 -5.74 -21.62
N CYS A 316 -8.57 -6.85 -21.50
CA CYS A 316 -7.54 -7.00 -20.48
C CYS A 316 -6.39 -5.99 -20.64
N GLU A 317 -5.83 -5.52 -19.53
CA GLU A 317 -4.72 -4.53 -19.48
C GLU A 317 -3.59 -4.94 -18.53
N ARG A 318 -3.70 -6.14 -17.95
CA ARG A 318 -2.82 -6.65 -16.91
C ARG A 318 -2.70 -8.16 -17.02
N VAL A 319 -1.47 -8.66 -17.13
CA VAL A 319 -1.21 -10.10 -17.24
C VAL A 319 -0.22 -10.55 -16.20
N ALA A 320 -0.40 -11.79 -15.73
CA ALA A 320 0.59 -12.49 -14.96
C ALA A 320 1.16 -13.66 -15.78
N VAL A 321 2.48 -13.80 -15.75
CA VAL A 321 3.22 -14.82 -16.48
C VAL A 321 4.13 -15.61 -15.55
N VAL A 322 4.38 -16.87 -15.92
CA VAL A 322 5.33 -17.75 -15.21
C VAL A 322 6.44 -18.12 -16.17
N ARG A 323 6.19 -19.13 -17.02
CA ARG A 323 7.18 -19.76 -17.90
C ARG A 323 7.75 -18.80 -18.92
N SER A 324 6.95 -17.87 -19.42
CA SER A 324 7.36 -16.92 -20.46
C SER A 324 8.58 -16.11 -20.06
N ILE A 325 8.74 -15.79 -18.77
CA ILE A 325 9.94 -15.13 -18.24
C ILE A 325 10.87 -16.15 -17.57
N MET A 326 10.33 -17.06 -16.74
CA MET A 326 11.16 -18.01 -15.97
C MET A 326 12.00 -18.95 -16.85
N ASN A 327 11.56 -19.23 -18.08
CA ASN A 327 12.26 -20.11 -19.02
C ASN A 327 12.88 -19.34 -20.19
N ALA A 328 12.87 -18.01 -20.17
CA ALA A 328 13.45 -17.21 -21.23
C ALA A 328 14.98 -17.28 -21.19
N GLU A 329 15.61 -17.37 -22.36
CA GLU A 329 17.07 -17.20 -22.48
C GLU A 329 17.50 -15.78 -22.10
N GLN A 330 16.67 -14.78 -22.41
CA GLN A 330 16.91 -13.36 -22.12
C GLN A 330 15.71 -12.75 -21.36
N PRO A 331 15.57 -13.00 -20.04
CA PRO A 331 14.41 -12.54 -19.26
C PRO A 331 14.18 -11.03 -19.30
N THR A 332 15.25 -10.23 -19.38
CA THR A 332 15.18 -8.76 -19.52
C THR A 332 14.42 -8.35 -20.79
N LEU A 333 14.81 -8.89 -21.95
CA LEU A 333 14.18 -8.56 -23.24
C LEU A 333 12.73 -9.03 -23.30
N VAL A 334 12.44 -10.22 -22.76
CA VAL A 334 11.07 -10.74 -22.70
C VAL A 334 10.19 -9.86 -21.82
N THR A 335 10.71 -9.40 -20.68
CA THR A 335 10.00 -8.48 -19.79
C THR A 335 9.70 -7.16 -20.51
N GLN A 336 10.70 -6.56 -21.16
CA GLN A 336 10.54 -5.32 -21.92
C GLN A 336 9.52 -5.47 -23.06
N TYR A 337 9.51 -6.61 -23.76
CA TYR A 337 8.51 -6.92 -24.77
C TYR A 337 7.09 -6.86 -24.20
N PHE A 338 6.81 -7.59 -23.12
CA PHE A 338 5.48 -7.60 -22.50
C PHE A 338 5.06 -6.20 -22.03
N LEU A 339 5.95 -5.47 -21.35
CA LEU A 339 5.68 -4.11 -20.90
C LEU A 339 5.37 -3.19 -22.09
N SER A 340 6.18 -3.23 -23.15
CA SER A 340 5.94 -2.44 -24.36
C SER A 340 4.58 -2.75 -24.98
N GLN A 341 4.18 -4.02 -25.07
CA GLN A 341 2.88 -4.39 -25.62
C GLN A 341 1.72 -3.94 -24.74
N LEU A 342 1.84 -4.09 -23.41
CA LEU A 342 0.83 -3.64 -22.45
C LEU A 342 0.67 -2.11 -22.47
N HIS A 343 1.77 -1.36 -22.51
CA HIS A 343 1.73 0.10 -22.65
C HIS A 343 1.10 0.53 -23.98
N ARG A 344 1.43 -0.14 -25.09
CA ARG A 344 0.81 0.11 -26.40
C ARG A 344 -0.71 -0.08 -26.33
N VAL A 345 -1.19 -1.18 -25.76
CA VAL A 345 -2.62 -1.48 -25.63
C VAL A 345 -3.34 -0.43 -24.77
N ARG A 346 -2.76 -0.06 -23.61
CA ARG A 346 -3.33 0.99 -22.74
C ARG A 346 -3.40 2.35 -23.44
N ASN A 347 -2.33 2.73 -24.14
CA ASN A 347 -2.28 4.00 -24.87
C ASN A 347 -3.35 4.04 -25.98
N LEU A 348 -3.49 2.97 -26.77
CA LEU A 348 -4.49 2.89 -27.83
C LEU A 348 -5.93 2.99 -27.28
N ARG A 349 -6.21 2.42 -26.10
CA ARG A 349 -7.52 2.56 -25.44
C ARG A 349 -7.79 3.95 -24.89
N SER A 350 -6.80 4.58 -24.25
CA SER A 350 -6.94 5.94 -23.73
C SER A 350 -7.25 6.98 -24.82
N HIS A 351 -6.87 6.68 -26.08
CA HIS A 351 -7.14 7.52 -27.25
C HIS A 351 -8.34 7.03 -28.09
N ASN A 352 -9.19 6.14 -27.56
CA ASN A 352 -10.36 5.55 -28.25
C ASN A 352 -10.05 4.86 -29.59
N VAL A 353 -8.80 4.44 -29.82
CA VAL A 353 -8.41 3.67 -31.03
C VAL A 353 -8.80 2.20 -30.88
N LEU A 354 -8.86 1.71 -29.64
CA LEU A 354 -9.47 0.43 -29.27
C LEU A 354 -10.69 0.70 -28.39
N PRO A 355 -11.72 -0.17 -28.40
CA PRO A 355 -12.90 0.02 -27.56
C PRO A 355 -12.48 0.18 -26.09
N SER A 356 -12.92 1.30 -25.50
CA SER A 356 -12.71 1.66 -24.11
C SER A 356 -13.55 0.79 -23.18
N GLN A 357 -13.18 0.73 -21.90
CA GLN A 357 -13.99 0.06 -20.88
C GLN A 357 -15.44 0.60 -20.90
N PRO A 358 -16.47 -0.24 -20.72
CA PRO A 358 -17.81 0.27 -20.47
C PRO A 358 -17.78 1.06 -19.15
N GLN A 359 -18.03 2.37 -19.24
CA GLN A 359 -18.30 3.20 -18.07
C GLN A 359 -19.62 2.73 -17.46
N ASN A 360 -19.59 2.27 -16.22
CA ASN A 360 -20.78 2.15 -15.37
C ASN A 360 -20.55 2.95 -14.10
#